data_AF-A0A4Y2BVR4-F1
#
_entry.id   AF-A0A4Y2BVR4-F1
#
_cell.length_a   1.000
_cell.length_b   1.000
_cell.length_c   1.000
_cell.angle_alpha   90.00
_cell.angle_beta   90.00
_cell.angle_gamma   90.00
#
_symmetry.space_group_name_H-M   'P 1'
#
loop_
_entity.id
_entity.type
_entity.pdbx_description
1 polymer ?
#
loop_
_entity_poly.entity_id
_entity_poly.type
_entity_poly.pdbx_seq_one_letter_code
_entity_poly.pdbx_strand_id
1 'polypeptide(L)'
;MSSKRSAILELFKRGKQQCEIVHLLNVSRQTVSDTICHFKELGNDGRHPGSGRKHTVNTSKNRKAIKKRVQRNPRVSTRKIGYDMGISDQLVRRMAKTELELKPYKFQKVQLLTEKNKLVRLQRC
;
A
#
# COMPACT_ATOMS: atom_id res chain seq x y z
N MET A 1 9.23 -15.76 -1.08
CA MET A 1 10.65 -15.36 -1.01
C MET A 1 11.31 -15.76 -2.33
N SER A 2 11.93 -14.84 -3.07
CA SER A 2 12.62 -15.22 -4.32
C SER A 2 13.91 -15.96 -3.97
N SER A 3 13.88 -17.29 -4.12
CA SER A 3 14.90 -18.26 -3.68
C SER A 3 16.35 -17.91 -4.06
N LYS A 4 16.55 -17.23 -5.21
CA LYS A 4 17.89 -16.88 -5.72
C LYS A 4 18.55 -15.72 -4.96
N ARG A 5 17.79 -14.69 -4.55
CA ARG A 5 18.34 -13.52 -3.83
C ARG A 5 18.80 -13.91 -2.42
N SER A 6 18.01 -14.72 -1.72
CA SER A 6 18.40 -15.25 -0.40
C SER A 6 19.66 -16.11 -0.50
N ALA A 7 19.78 -16.95 -1.53
CA ALA A 7 20.99 -17.76 -1.75
C ALA A 7 22.25 -16.91 -1.99
N ILE A 8 22.14 -15.83 -2.79
CA ILE A 8 23.25 -14.88 -3.00
C ILE A 8 23.70 -14.28 -1.66
N LEU A 9 22.74 -13.83 -0.84
CA LEU A 9 23.05 -13.18 0.44
C LEU A 9 23.62 -14.15 1.48
N GLU A 10 23.15 -15.39 1.52
CA GLU A 10 23.74 -16.44 2.37
C GLU A 10 25.20 -16.72 2.00
N LEU A 11 25.51 -16.86 0.71
CA LEU A 11 26.89 -17.06 0.25
C LEU A 11 27.77 -15.84 0.53
N PHE A 12 27.23 -14.64 0.36
CA PHE A 12 27.92 -13.40 0.69
C PHE A 12 28.23 -13.29 2.20
N LYS A 13 27.28 -13.65 3.08
CA LYS A 13 27.51 -13.69 4.53
C LYS A 13 28.56 -14.71 4.94
N ARG A 14 28.69 -15.82 4.19
CA ARG A 14 29.77 -16.81 4.36
C ARG A 14 31.13 -16.35 3.83
N GLY A 15 31.23 -15.13 3.30
CA GLY A 15 32.47 -14.53 2.82
C GLY A 15 32.90 -14.96 1.41
N LYS A 16 32.01 -15.57 0.62
CA LYS A 16 32.32 -15.96 -0.76
C LYS A 16 32.49 -14.74 -1.67
N GLN A 17 33.41 -14.83 -2.63
CA GLN A 17 33.61 -13.76 -3.60
C GLN A 17 32.44 -13.69 -4.59
N GLN A 18 32.15 -12.49 -5.12
CA GLN A 18 31.04 -12.31 -6.05
C GLN A 18 31.17 -13.14 -7.32
N CYS A 19 32.40 -13.29 -7.84
CA CYS A 19 32.69 -14.13 -8.99
C CYS A 19 32.31 -15.60 -8.72
N GLU A 20 32.67 -16.14 -7.55
CA GLU A 20 32.31 -17.51 -7.16
C GLU A 20 30.78 -17.68 -7.06
N ILE A 21 30.07 -16.70 -6.52
CA ILE A 21 28.61 -16.72 -6.39
C ILE A 21 27.94 -16.74 -7.76
N VAL A 22 28.44 -15.95 -8.71
CA VAL A 22 27.96 -15.92 -10.10
C VAL A 22 28.04 -17.30 -10.74
N HIS A 23 29.17 -17.99 -10.59
CA HIS A 23 29.39 -19.31 -11.17
C HIS A 23 28.56 -20.39 -10.45
N LEU A 24 28.50 -20.34 -9.12
CA LEU A 24 27.80 -21.34 -8.31
C LEU A 24 26.28 -21.31 -8.51
N LEU A 25 25.69 -20.11 -8.60
CA LEU A 25 24.24 -19.95 -8.74
C LEU A 25 23.79 -19.78 -10.19
N ASN A 26 24.72 -19.66 -11.14
CA ASN A 26 24.47 -19.36 -12.55
C ASN A 26 23.53 -18.14 -12.71
N VAL A 27 23.90 -17.02 -12.08
CA VAL A 27 23.15 -15.76 -12.10
C VAL A 27 24.03 -14.66 -12.68
N SER A 28 23.45 -13.70 -13.39
CA SER A 28 24.20 -12.58 -13.95
C SER A 28 25.01 -11.83 -12.88
N ARG A 29 26.22 -11.40 -13.24
CA ARG A 29 27.10 -10.58 -12.39
C ARG A 29 26.40 -9.32 -11.88
N GLN A 30 25.61 -8.68 -12.74
CA GLN A 30 24.86 -7.48 -12.38
C GLN A 30 23.89 -7.77 -11.22
N THR A 31 23.12 -8.85 -11.30
CA THR A 31 22.19 -9.23 -10.23
C THR A 31 22.90 -9.51 -8.91
N VAL A 32 24.04 -10.19 -8.92
CA VAL A 32 24.85 -10.43 -7.71
C VAL A 32 25.38 -9.12 -7.13
N SER A 33 25.87 -8.22 -7.98
CA SER A 33 26.37 -6.90 -7.55
C SER A 33 25.25 -6.05 -6.94
N ASP A 34 24.13 -5.89 -7.65
CA ASP A 34 22.98 -5.08 -7.22
C ASP A 34 22.39 -5.62 -5.90
N THR A 35 22.26 -6.96 -5.77
CA THR A 35 21.72 -7.57 -4.56
C THR A 35 22.62 -7.33 -3.34
N ILE A 36 23.94 -7.43 -3.50
CA ILE A 36 24.90 -7.14 -2.42
C ILE A 36 24.93 -5.64 -2.11
N CYS A 37 24.91 -4.78 -3.13
CA CYS A 37 24.85 -3.33 -2.94
C CYS A 37 23.62 -2.93 -2.13
N HIS A 38 22.44 -3.41 -2.55
CA HIS A 38 21.19 -3.16 -1.84
C HIS A 38 21.21 -3.71 -0.41
N PHE A 39 21.82 -4.87 -0.18
CA PHE A 39 21.96 -5.44 1.16
C PHE A 39 22.86 -4.59 2.06
N LYS A 40 23.96 -4.05 1.53
CA LYS A 40 24.82 -3.12 2.27
C LYS A 40 24.12 -1.80 2.59
N GLU A 41 23.27 -1.30 1.70
CA GLU A 41 22.52 -0.05 1.89
C GLU A 41 21.35 -0.20 2.88
N LEU A 42 20.53 -1.23 2.71
CA LEU A 42 19.27 -1.40 3.45
C LEU A 42 19.37 -2.32 4.67
N GLY A 43 20.44 -3.12 4.77
CA GLY A 43 20.66 -4.10 5.83
C GLY A 43 19.69 -5.30 5.82
N ASN A 44 18.81 -5.40 4.82
CA ASN A 44 17.82 -6.47 4.72
C ASN A 44 17.82 -7.13 3.32
N ASP A 45 17.30 -8.35 3.27
CA ASP A 45 17.19 -9.18 2.09
C ASP A 45 15.92 -8.91 1.26
N GLY A 46 15.07 -7.99 1.72
CA GLY A 46 13.83 -7.58 1.08
C GLY A 46 14.02 -6.87 -0.26
N ARG A 47 12.90 -6.63 -0.95
CA ARG A 47 12.89 -5.73 -2.13
C ARG A 47 13.14 -4.31 -1.67
N HIS A 48 13.80 -3.53 -2.53
CA HIS A 48 13.95 -2.10 -2.31
C HIS A 48 12.57 -1.45 -2.09
N PRO A 49 12.37 -0.71 -0.99
CA PRO A 49 11.11 -0.05 -0.71
C PRO A 49 10.76 0.93 -1.84
N GLY A 50 9.49 0.95 -2.27
CA GLY A 50 9.03 1.87 -3.31
C GLY A 50 9.26 1.43 -4.75
N SER A 51 9.58 0.16 -5.01
CA SER A 51 9.71 -0.43 -6.36
C SER A 51 8.39 -0.52 -7.17
N GLY A 52 7.29 0.02 -6.65
CA GLY A 52 5.97 0.03 -7.29
C GLY A 52 5.51 1.42 -7.75
N ARG A 53 4.37 1.48 -8.45
CA ARG A 53 3.77 2.75 -8.89
C ARG A 53 3.42 3.62 -7.68
N LYS A 54 4.00 4.82 -7.64
CA LYS A 54 3.65 5.82 -6.63
C LYS A 54 2.20 6.26 -6.79
N HIS A 55 1.53 6.55 -5.67
CA HIS A 55 0.18 7.09 -5.70
C HIS A 55 0.18 8.52 -6.27
N THR A 56 -0.54 8.73 -7.37
CA THR A 56 -0.63 10.03 -8.05
C THR A 56 -1.49 11.03 -7.27
N VAL A 57 -2.66 10.60 -6.79
CA VAL A 57 -3.66 11.47 -6.15
C VAL A 57 -3.58 11.41 -4.61
N ASN A 58 -3.23 10.24 -4.05
CA ASN A 58 -3.10 10.04 -2.60
C ASN A 58 -1.75 10.58 -2.09
N THR A 59 -1.54 11.87 -2.24
CA THR A 59 -0.33 12.56 -1.78
C THR A 59 -0.50 13.04 -0.35
N SER A 60 0.63 13.23 0.37
CA SER A 60 0.62 13.84 1.71
C SER A 60 -0.06 15.22 1.72
N LYS A 61 0.12 16.01 0.66
CA LYS A 61 -0.55 17.31 0.47
C LYS A 61 -2.07 17.17 0.46
N ASN A 62 -2.60 16.24 -0.35
CA ASN A 62 -4.04 16.04 -0.47
C ASN A 62 -4.64 15.49 0.83
N ARG A 63 -3.97 14.55 1.50
CA ARG A 63 -4.38 14.05 2.82
C ARG A 63 -4.47 15.16 3.87
N LYS A 64 -3.45 16.02 3.95
CA LYS A 64 -3.43 17.18 4.85
C LYS A 64 -4.56 18.17 4.52
N ALA A 65 -4.80 18.43 3.23
CA ALA A 65 -5.86 19.34 2.80
C ALA A 65 -7.26 18.82 3.17
N ILE A 66 -7.53 17.53 2.94
CA ILE A 66 -8.79 16.87 3.32
C ILE A 66 -8.97 16.94 4.84
N LYS A 67 -7.95 16.55 5.62
CA LYS A 67 -8.00 16.60 7.09
C LYS A 67 -8.31 18.01 7.60
N LYS A 68 -7.66 19.05 7.05
CA LYS A 68 -7.93 20.45 7.41
C LYS A 68 -9.34 20.89 7.06
N ARG A 69 -9.89 20.51 5.90
CA ARG A 69 -11.27 20.85 5.53
C ARG A 69 -12.30 20.23 6.48
N VAL A 70 -12.12 18.94 6.81
CA VAL A 70 -12.99 18.24 7.76
C VAL A 70 -12.87 18.84 9.18
N GLN A 71 -11.67 19.23 9.61
CA GLN A 71 -11.47 19.89 10.92
C GLN A 71 -12.14 21.26 10.98
N ARG A 72 -12.09 22.06 9.90
CA ARG A 72 -12.76 23.37 9.85
C ARG A 72 -14.28 23.24 9.87
N ASN A 73 -14.82 22.26 9.14
CA ASN A 73 -16.24 22.00 9.10
C ASN A 73 -16.51 20.48 9.03
N PRO A 74 -16.79 19.82 10.16
CA PRO A 74 -17.05 18.39 10.20
C PRO A 74 -18.33 17.95 9.47
N ARG A 75 -19.24 18.89 9.18
CA ARG A 75 -20.50 18.62 8.48
C ARG A 75 -20.36 18.62 6.95
N VAL A 76 -19.18 18.95 6.43
CA VAL A 76 -18.94 18.98 4.99
C VAL A 76 -19.02 17.57 4.38
N SER A 77 -19.68 17.44 3.24
CA SER A 77 -19.73 16.18 2.51
C SER A 77 -18.39 15.87 1.84
N THR A 78 -17.98 14.60 1.89
CA THR A 78 -16.79 14.10 1.17
C THR A 78 -16.87 14.36 -0.33
N ARG A 79 -18.08 14.29 -0.91
CA ARG A 79 -18.32 14.59 -2.32
C ARG A 79 -18.03 16.06 -2.63
N LYS A 80 -18.43 16.97 -1.73
CA LYS A 80 -18.16 18.41 -1.85
C LYS A 80 -16.65 18.68 -1.78
N ILE A 81 -15.95 18.05 -0.85
CA ILE A 81 -14.47 18.11 -0.78
C ILE A 81 -13.83 17.63 -2.10
N GLY A 82 -14.30 16.51 -2.65
CA GLY A 82 -13.79 15.98 -3.92
C GLY A 82 -13.99 16.95 -5.08
N TYR A 83 -15.20 17.48 -5.23
CA TYR A 83 -15.52 18.48 -6.25
C TYR A 83 -14.63 19.72 -6.14
N ASP A 84 -14.52 20.29 -4.94
CA ASP A 84 -13.70 21.50 -4.68
C ASP A 84 -12.18 21.24 -4.85
N MET A 85 -11.74 19.98 -4.86
CA MET A 85 -10.34 19.58 -5.08
C MET A 85 -10.06 19.05 -6.49
N GLY A 86 -11.08 18.85 -7.33
CA GLY A 86 -10.93 18.13 -8.59
C GLY A 86 -10.54 16.66 -8.42
N ILE A 87 -10.89 16.03 -7.29
CA ILE A 87 -10.59 14.63 -6.98
C ILE A 87 -11.88 13.82 -6.98
N SER A 88 -11.82 12.58 -7.46
CA SER A 88 -12.98 11.68 -7.41
C SER A 88 -13.44 11.44 -5.97
N ASP A 89 -14.76 11.49 -5.76
CA ASP A 89 -15.39 11.26 -4.45
C ASP A 89 -14.98 9.92 -3.84
N GLN A 90 -14.86 8.87 -4.66
CA GLN A 90 -14.40 7.56 -4.20
C GLN A 90 -12.98 7.60 -3.60
N LEU A 91 -12.05 8.34 -4.22
CA LEU A 91 -10.69 8.47 -3.70
C LEU A 91 -10.67 9.30 -2.42
N VAL A 92 -11.44 10.38 -2.34
CA VAL A 92 -11.53 11.17 -1.10
C VAL A 92 -12.12 10.35 0.04
N ARG A 93 -13.17 9.55 -0.23
CA ARG A 93 -13.73 8.62 0.76
C ARG A 93 -12.74 7.56 1.20
N ARG A 94 -11.97 6.97 0.28
CA ARG A 94 -10.90 6.01 0.61
C ARG A 94 -9.86 6.69 1.50
N MET A 95 -9.30 7.83 1.07
CA MET A 95 -8.32 8.62 1.83
C MET A 95 -8.79 8.98 3.24
N ALA A 96 -10.06 9.38 3.37
CA ALA A 96 -10.64 9.71 4.66
C ALA A 96 -10.73 8.48 5.59
N LYS A 97 -11.10 7.32 5.04
CA LYS A 97 -11.32 6.09 5.81
C LYS A 97 -10.01 5.36 6.15
N THR A 98 -9.16 5.10 5.16
CA THR A 98 -7.99 4.21 5.31
C THR A 98 -6.74 4.93 5.79
N GLU A 99 -6.53 6.19 5.41
CA GLU A 99 -5.28 6.90 5.68
C GLU A 99 -5.42 7.98 6.75
N LEU A 100 -6.62 8.53 6.93
CA LEU A 100 -6.92 9.54 7.94
C LEU A 100 -7.77 9.00 9.11
N GLU A 101 -8.28 7.77 8.99
CA GLU A 101 -9.10 7.10 10.01
C GLU A 101 -10.29 7.96 10.50
N LEU A 102 -10.83 8.80 9.61
CA LEU A 102 -11.94 9.69 9.93
C LEU A 102 -13.23 8.87 10.04
N LYS A 103 -13.95 9.08 11.14
CA LYS A 103 -15.27 8.50 11.36
C LYS A 103 -16.34 9.39 10.72
N PRO A 104 -17.42 8.80 10.18
CA PRO A 104 -18.53 9.58 9.65
C PRO A 104 -19.16 10.44 10.76
N TYR A 105 -19.62 11.63 10.40
CA TYR A 105 -20.26 12.55 11.34
C TYR A 105 -21.53 11.98 11.98
N LYS A 106 -22.27 11.15 11.25
CA LYS A 106 -23.46 10.44 11.74
C LYS A 106 -23.36 8.96 11.41
N PHE A 107 -23.77 8.12 12.35
CA PHE A 107 -24.01 6.71 12.08
C PHE A 107 -25.30 6.56 11.28
N GLN A 108 -25.23 5.84 10.17
CA GLN A 108 -26.42 5.48 9.41
C GLN A 108 -27.06 4.25 10.07
N LYS A 109 -28.30 4.40 10.54
CA LYS A 109 -29.10 3.25 10.97
C LYS A 109 -29.57 2.51 9.72
N VAL A 110 -29.24 1.23 9.62
CA VAL A 110 -29.70 0.34 8.55
C VAL A 110 -30.59 -0.74 9.15
N GLN A 111 -31.47 -1.32 8.33
CA GLN A 111 -32.35 -2.39 8.78
C GLN A 111 -31.53 -3.61 9.20
N LEU A 112 -31.85 -4.19 10.36
CA LEU A 112 -31.26 -5.44 10.80
C LEU A 112 -31.65 -6.57 9.83
N LEU A 113 -30.63 -7.30 9.35
CA LEU A 113 -30.80 -8.48 8.51
C LEU A 113 -31.23 -9.67 9.36
N THR A 114 -32.55 -9.89 9.47
CA THR A 114 -33.11 -11.11 10.07
C THR A 114 -32.78 -12.34 9.22
N GLU A 115 -32.80 -13.53 9.82
CA GLU A 115 -32.56 -14.78 9.09
C GLU A 115 -33.52 -14.97 7.91
N LYS A 116 -34.79 -14.60 8.08
CA LYS A 116 -35.77 -14.55 6.99
C LYS A 116 -35.32 -13.63 5.85
N ASN A 117 -34.80 -12.44 6.17
CA ASN A 117 -34.32 -11.49 5.17
C ASN A 117 -33.07 -11.99 4.43
N LYS A 118 -32.23 -12.81 5.08
CA LYS A 118 -31.06 -13.43 4.44
C LYS A 118 -31.50 -14.49 3.41
N LEU A 119 -32.44 -15.37 3.79
CA LEU A 119 -32.99 -16.41 2.90
C LEU A 119 -33.64 -15.82 1.65
N VAL A 120 -34.48 -14.78 1.82
CA VAL A 120 -35.15 -14.11 0.69
C VAL A 120 -34.16 -13.44 -0.25
N ARG A 121 -33.06 -12.89 0.27
CA ARG A 121 -32.01 -12.29 -0.57
C ARG A 121 -31.29 -13.35 -1.40
N LEU A 122 -30.95 -14.49 -0.80
CA LEU A 122 -30.28 -15.61 -1.47
C LEU A 122 -31.12 -16.21 -2.59
N GLN A 123 -32.45 -16.20 -2.47
CA GLN A 123 -33.37 -16.66 -3.52
C GLN A 123 -33.51 -15.68 -4.70
N ARG A 124 -33.17 -14.40 -4.50
CA ARG A 124 -33.34 -13.34 -5.51
C ARG A 124 -32.05 -13.02 -6.27
N CYS A 125 -30.90 -13.42 -5.74
CA CYS A 125 -29.60 -13.34 -6.41
C CYS A 125 -29.33 -14.64 -7.18
#